data_AF-A0A968XDV2-F1
#
_entry.id   AF-A0A968XDV2-F1
#
_cell.length_a   1.000
_cell.length_b   1.000
_cell.length_c   1.000
_cell.angle_alpha   90.00
_cell.angle_beta   90.00
_cell.angle_gamma   90.00
#
_symmetry.space_group_name_H-M   'P 1'
#
loop_
_entity.id
_entity.type
_entity.pdbx_description
1 polymer ?
#
loop_
_entity_poly.entity_id
_entity_poly.type
_entity_poly.pdbx_seq_one_letter_code
_entity_poly.pdbx_strand_id
1 'polypeptide(L)'
;MIGCASGGEGGNQIFNLQSTWDLLPGAGVKVAVEPRWGGYWHVESSGAIRINNKLQPGCAKDIASGSAGVWITGCAPTNGGFEIYRANLAYSATDLTGVQSWQAMPGGATQLAVGNSAWAINSSGNIFRFEDSVNAWQQVEGCARSIGAAGDHVWVIGCAANGAGGNEIFERRRDQWVKREGAAVKVSVDSLGNPWVVASNGAIFTWIRKQP
;
A
#
# COMPACT_ATOMS: atom_id res chain seq x y z
N MET A 1 10.34 1.51 -7.31
CA MET A 1 8.89 1.25 -7.09
C MET A 1 8.62 -0.21 -7.43
N ILE A 2 7.80 -0.94 -6.67
CA ILE A 2 7.39 -2.30 -7.06
C ILE A 2 5.91 -2.30 -7.45
N GLY A 3 5.57 -3.01 -8.52
CA GLY A 3 4.20 -3.19 -9.01
C GLY A 3 3.99 -4.61 -9.54
N CYS A 4 2.74 -4.97 -9.87
CA CYS A 4 2.45 -6.24 -10.54
C CYS A 4 1.66 -6.01 -11.83
N ALA A 5 1.93 -6.81 -12.87
CA ALA A 5 1.17 -6.83 -14.13
C ALA A 5 0.79 -8.27 -14.53
N SER A 6 -0.27 -8.45 -15.32
CA SER A 6 -0.86 -9.77 -15.60
C SER A 6 0.15 -10.81 -16.11
N GLY A 7 0.19 -12.00 -15.49
CA GLY A 7 0.90 -13.16 -16.03
C GLY A 7 1.00 -14.38 -15.08
N GLY A 8 0.61 -15.56 -15.58
CA GLY A 8 0.93 -16.90 -15.05
C GLY A 8 0.17 -17.38 -13.80
N GLU A 9 0.14 -18.70 -13.59
CA GLU A 9 -0.54 -19.33 -12.43
C GLU A 9 0.07 -18.88 -11.09
N GLY A 10 -0.77 -18.34 -10.20
CA GLY A 10 -0.41 -17.88 -8.85
C GLY A 10 -0.67 -16.39 -8.57
N GLY A 11 -0.75 -15.55 -9.60
CA GLY A 11 -0.97 -14.10 -9.46
C GLY A 11 -0.47 -13.30 -10.66
N ASN A 12 -0.15 -12.03 -10.47
CA ASN A 12 0.44 -11.17 -11.50
C ASN A 12 1.98 -11.19 -11.37
N GLN A 13 2.71 -11.08 -12.48
CA GLN A 13 4.16 -10.90 -12.50
C GLN A 13 4.57 -9.67 -11.69
N ILE A 14 5.62 -9.78 -10.88
CA ILE A 14 6.12 -8.70 -10.02
C ILE A 14 7.23 -7.95 -10.74
N PHE A 15 7.19 -6.62 -10.76
CA PHE A 15 8.20 -5.77 -11.40
C PHE A 15 8.78 -4.77 -10.42
N ASN A 16 10.08 -4.50 -10.53
CA ASN A 16 10.77 -3.41 -9.84
C ASN A 16 11.20 -2.35 -10.85
N LEU A 17 10.83 -1.09 -10.59
CA LEU A 17 11.28 0.07 -11.36
C LEU A 17 12.58 0.60 -10.76
N GLN A 18 13.67 0.44 -11.51
CA GLN A 18 14.93 1.16 -11.35
C GLN A 18 15.06 2.18 -12.50
N SER A 19 15.96 1.97 -13.46
CA SER A 19 15.98 2.70 -14.75
C SER A 19 15.04 2.06 -15.79
N THR A 20 14.77 0.77 -15.65
CA THR A 20 13.77 -0.01 -16.42
C THR A 20 12.87 -0.80 -15.46
N TRP A 21 11.78 -1.36 -16.00
CA TRP A 21 10.95 -2.33 -15.27
C TRP A 21 11.57 -3.72 -15.37
N ASP A 22 12.16 -4.18 -14.26
CA ASP A 22 12.82 -5.48 -14.19
C ASP A 22 11.87 -6.50 -13.55
N LEU A 23 11.72 -7.68 -14.18
CA LEU A 23 10.88 -8.77 -13.67
C LEU A 23 11.54 -9.42 -12.46
N LEU A 24 10.82 -9.48 -11.34
CA LEU A 24 11.23 -10.21 -10.15
C LEU A 24 10.63 -11.63 -10.16
N PRO A 25 11.34 -12.64 -9.62
CA PRO A 25 10.78 -13.98 -9.46
C PRO A 25 9.61 -13.97 -8.48
N GLY A 26 8.51 -14.64 -8.83
CA GLY A 26 7.30 -14.74 -7.99
C GLY A 26 6.05 -14.23 -8.71
N ALA A 27 4.89 -14.45 -8.10
CA ALA A 27 3.60 -13.96 -8.57
C ALA A 27 2.84 -13.36 -7.39
N GLY A 28 2.27 -12.17 -7.57
CA GLY A 28 1.60 -11.46 -6.48
C GLY A 28 0.52 -10.54 -6.99
N VAL A 29 -0.53 -10.34 -6.21
CA VAL A 29 -1.59 -9.36 -6.47
C VAL A 29 -1.38 -8.06 -5.71
N LYS A 30 -0.49 -8.09 -4.69
CA LYS A 30 -0.03 -6.94 -3.89
C LYS A 30 1.45 -7.09 -3.56
N VAL A 31 2.13 -5.96 -3.45
CA VAL A 31 3.57 -5.87 -3.28
C VAL A 31 3.92 -4.70 -2.40
N ALA A 32 4.96 -4.85 -1.57
CA ALA A 32 5.52 -3.77 -0.78
C ALA A 32 7.05 -3.94 -0.69
N VAL A 33 7.77 -2.83 -0.57
CA VAL A 33 9.24 -2.83 -0.45
C VAL A 33 9.62 -2.77 1.02
N GLU A 34 10.53 -3.63 1.44
CA GLU A 34 11.12 -3.59 2.77
C GLU A 34 12.14 -2.43 2.86
N PRO A 35 12.06 -1.54 3.86
CA PRO A 35 12.83 -0.29 3.84
C PRO A 35 14.31 -0.40 4.21
N ARG A 36 14.78 -1.45 4.88
CA ARG A 36 16.11 -1.49 5.53
C ARG A 36 17.18 -2.25 4.75
N TRP A 37 16.84 -3.33 4.07
CA TRP A 37 17.77 -4.23 3.38
C TRP A 37 17.35 -4.59 1.96
N GLY A 38 16.28 -3.98 1.43
CA GLY A 38 15.92 -4.10 0.02
C GLY A 38 15.19 -5.40 -0.32
N GLY A 39 14.58 -6.06 0.66
CA GLY A 39 13.65 -7.16 0.42
C GLY A 39 12.32 -6.69 -0.17
N TYR A 40 11.53 -7.62 -0.68
CA TYR A 40 10.16 -7.34 -1.11
C TYR A 40 9.18 -8.32 -0.49
N TRP A 41 8.04 -7.77 -0.14
CA TRP A 41 6.86 -8.50 0.25
C TRP A 41 5.95 -8.68 -0.95
N HIS A 42 5.31 -9.82 -1.05
CA HIS A 42 4.15 -9.97 -1.92
C HIS A 42 3.10 -10.87 -1.30
N VAL A 43 1.86 -10.65 -1.74
CA VAL A 43 0.70 -11.47 -1.41
C VAL A 43 0.24 -12.14 -2.69
N GLU A 44 0.16 -13.47 -2.66
CA GLU A 44 -0.36 -14.29 -3.75
C GLU A 44 -1.89 -14.22 -3.81
N SER A 45 -2.48 -14.66 -4.94
CA SER A 45 -3.95 -14.72 -5.08
C SER A 45 -4.64 -15.63 -4.06
N SER A 46 -3.93 -16.66 -3.58
CA SER A 46 -4.32 -17.57 -2.49
C SER A 46 -4.42 -16.88 -1.12
N GLY A 47 -3.80 -15.70 -0.98
CA GLY A 47 -3.59 -15.00 0.28
C GLY A 47 -2.30 -15.37 0.99
N ALA A 48 -1.47 -16.25 0.42
CA ALA A 48 -0.15 -16.57 0.96
C ALA A 48 0.74 -15.31 0.98
N ILE A 49 1.45 -15.12 2.11
CA ILE A 49 2.34 -13.99 2.32
C ILE A 49 3.78 -14.47 2.09
N ARG A 50 4.54 -13.70 1.34
CA ARG A 50 5.91 -14.02 0.96
C ARG A 50 6.81 -12.83 1.21
N ILE A 51 8.01 -13.11 1.70
CA ILE A 51 9.14 -12.18 1.66
C ILE A 51 10.28 -12.82 0.90
N ASN A 52 10.77 -12.16 -0.15
CA ASN A 52 11.81 -12.72 -1.02
C ASN A 52 11.51 -14.19 -1.43
N ASN A 53 10.24 -14.46 -1.79
CA ASN A 53 9.67 -15.80 -2.08
C ASN A 53 9.61 -16.83 -0.93
N LYS A 54 10.06 -16.50 0.28
CA LYS A 54 9.94 -17.37 1.46
C LYS A 54 8.55 -17.22 2.08
N LEU A 55 7.82 -18.33 2.22
CA LEU A 55 6.47 -18.37 2.82
C LEU A 55 6.52 -17.87 4.26
N GLN A 56 5.56 -16.99 4.59
CA GLN A 56 5.35 -16.45 5.93
C GLN A 56 4.03 -16.95 6.50
N PRO A 57 3.90 -17.04 7.84
CA PRO A 57 2.65 -17.44 8.47
C PRO A 57 1.54 -16.41 8.21
N GLY A 58 0.30 -16.88 8.21
CA GLY A 58 -0.88 -16.04 8.07
C GLY A 58 -1.43 -15.98 6.64
N CYS A 59 -2.43 -15.12 6.45
CA CYS A 59 -3.11 -14.91 5.19
C CYS A 59 -3.39 -13.42 5.05
N ALA A 60 -3.13 -12.85 3.87
CA ALA A 60 -3.38 -11.43 3.61
C ALA A 60 -4.20 -11.20 2.33
N LYS A 61 -4.89 -10.07 2.29
CA LYS A 61 -5.52 -9.50 1.08
C LYS A 61 -4.80 -8.24 0.59
N ASP A 62 -4.11 -7.56 1.48
CA ASP A 62 -3.30 -6.38 1.19
C ASP A 62 -2.06 -6.36 2.08
N ILE A 63 -0.99 -5.74 1.58
CA ILE A 63 0.26 -5.57 2.32
C ILE A 63 0.87 -4.21 2.00
N ALA A 64 1.35 -3.52 3.03
CA ALA A 64 2.01 -2.24 2.92
C ALA A 64 3.21 -2.17 3.87
N SER A 65 4.25 -1.46 3.47
CA SER A 65 5.48 -1.31 4.25
C SER A 65 6.04 0.09 4.13
N GLY A 66 6.56 0.59 5.25
CA GLY A 66 7.23 1.87 5.38
C GLY A 66 7.95 1.97 6.73
N SER A 67 8.36 3.17 7.13
CA SER A 67 9.07 3.40 8.40
C SER A 67 8.23 3.04 9.64
N ALA A 68 6.90 3.12 9.56
CA ALA A 68 5.99 2.65 10.62
C ALA A 68 5.81 1.13 10.69
N GLY A 69 6.52 0.36 9.85
CA GLY A 69 6.56 -1.11 9.86
C GLY A 69 5.89 -1.76 8.66
N VAL A 70 5.62 -3.06 8.78
CA VAL A 70 4.88 -3.86 7.79
C VAL A 70 3.49 -4.13 8.33
N TRP A 71 2.47 -3.88 7.51
CA TRP A 71 1.07 -4.03 7.87
C TRP A 71 0.35 -4.82 6.78
N ILE A 72 -0.63 -5.62 7.20
CA ILE A 72 -1.49 -6.39 6.29
C ILE A 72 -2.95 -6.21 6.64
N THR A 73 -3.81 -6.36 5.64
CA THR A 73 -5.18 -6.79 5.90
C THR A 73 -5.21 -8.32 5.84
N GLY A 74 -5.84 -8.95 6.83
CA GLY A 74 -6.05 -10.38 6.88
C GLY A 74 -7.00 -10.90 5.80
N CYS A 75 -7.36 -12.17 5.91
CA CYS A 75 -8.31 -12.81 5.00
C CYS A 75 -9.73 -12.95 5.56
N ALA A 76 -9.90 -12.85 6.89
CA ALA A 76 -11.24 -12.90 7.47
C ALA A 76 -11.92 -11.52 7.38
N PRO A 77 -13.20 -11.48 6.94
CA PRO A 77 -13.96 -10.24 6.88
C PRO A 77 -14.32 -9.75 8.28
N THR A 78 -14.39 -8.44 8.43
CA THR A 78 -14.84 -7.74 9.64
C THR A 78 -15.59 -6.46 9.24
N ASN A 79 -16.15 -5.74 10.21
CA ASN A 79 -16.81 -4.48 9.92
C ASN A 79 -15.80 -3.48 9.32
N GLY A 80 -16.13 -2.92 8.15
CA GLY A 80 -15.24 -2.02 7.40
C GLY A 80 -14.24 -2.69 6.46
N GLY A 81 -14.22 -4.03 6.33
CA GLY A 81 -13.38 -4.72 5.36
C GLY A 81 -12.85 -6.04 5.88
N PHE A 82 -11.54 -6.13 6.05
CA PHE A 82 -10.83 -7.29 6.60
C PHE A 82 -10.06 -6.89 7.85
N GLU A 83 -9.76 -7.88 8.70
CA GLU A 83 -8.93 -7.69 9.90
C GLU A 83 -7.61 -6.99 9.56
N ILE A 84 -7.04 -6.25 10.51
CA ILE A 84 -5.78 -5.52 10.31
C ILE A 84 -4.73 -6.10 11.23
N TYR A 85 -3.51 -6.30 10.71
CA TYR A 85 -2.38 -6.77 11.50
C TYR A 85 -1.12 -5.94 11.27
N ARG A 86 -0.36 -5.73 12.33
CA ARG A 86 1.01 -5.19 12.31
C ARG A 86 2.02 -6.32 12.50
N ALA A 87 3.05 -6.39 11.67
CA ALA A 87 4.07 -7.42 11.77
C ALA A 87 5.05 -7.15 12.93
N ASN A 88 5.30 -8.16 13.75
CA ASN A 88 6.49 -8.24 14.59
C ASN A 88 7.56 -8.99 13.79
N LEU A 89 8.51 -8.25 13.23
CA LEU A 89 9.51 -8.79 12.31
C LEU A 89 10.66 -9.47 13.05
N ALA A 90 11.13 -10.58 12.49
CA ALA A 90 12.30 -11.31 12.97
C ALA A 90 13.52 -10.91 12.12
N TYR A 91 14.63 -10.57 12.77
CA TYR A 91 15.84 -10.11 12.10
C TYR A 91 17.05 -10.96 12.47
N SER A 92 17.94 -11.15 11.51
CA SER A 92 19.33 -11.53 11.77
C SER A 92 20.20 -10.27 11.75
N ALA A 93 21.51 -10.41 11.99
CA ALA A 93 22.45 -9.28 11.94
C ALA A 93 22.48 -8.58 10.57
N THR A 94 22.13 -9.28 9.49
CA THR A 94 22.30 -8.78 8.11
C THR A 94 21.06 -8.91 7.24
N ASP A 95 19.98 -9.55 7.72
CA ASP A 95 18.81 -9.85 6.89
C ASP A 95 17.50 -9.93 7.69
N LEU A 96 16.40 -9.61 7.02
CA LEU A 96 15.04 -9.89 7.48
C LEU A 96 14.74 -11.38 7.29
N THR A 97 14.57 -12.10 8.38
CA THR A 97 14.37 -13.55 8.35
C THR A 97 12.91 -13.96 8.24
N GLY A 98 11.98 -13.08 8.62
CA GLY A 98 10.55 -13.29 8.43
C GLY A 98 9.68 -12.56 9.45
N VAL A 99 8.50 -13.14 9.72
CA VAL A 99 7.55 -12.64 10.72
C VAL A 99 7.56 -13.55 11.95
N GLN A 100 7.83 -12.97 13.12
CA GLN A 100 7.73 -13.67 14.40
C GLN A 100 6.26 -13.84 14.83
N SER A 101 5.47 -12.77 14.69
CA SER A 101 4.03 -12.80 14.96
C SER A 101 3.30 -11.65 14.26
N TRP A 102 2.00 -11.81 14.09
CA TRP A 102 1.10 -10.76 13.62
C TRP A 102 0.31 -10.21 14.81
N GLN A 103 0.53 -8.95 15.15
CA GLN A 103 -0.24 -8.25 16.17
C GLN A 103 -1.57 -7.80 15.58
N ALA A 104 -2.68 -8.29 16.13
CA ALA A 104 -4.02 -7.85 15.72
C ALA A 104 -4.24 -6.38 16.11
N MET A 105 -4.74 -5.61 15.16
CA MET A 105 -5.03 -4.19 15.31
C MET A 105 -6.55 -3.98 15.20
N PRO A 106 -7.13 -3.07 16.00
CA PRO A 106 -8.58 -2.86 15.98
C PRO A 106 -9.06 -2.30 14.65
N GLY A 107 -10.31 -2.59 14.29
CA GLY A 107 -10.97 -2.09 13.08
C GLY A 107 -10.89 -3.02 11.87
N GLY A 108 -11.30 -2.50 10.72
CA GLY A 108 -11.28 -3.22 9.44
C GLY A 108 -10.91 -2.31 8.28
N ALA A 109 -10.13 -2.84 7.34
CA ALA A 109 -9.67 -2.10 6.18
C ALA A 109 -9.75 -2.94 4.89
N THR A 110 -9.81 -2.24 3.76
CA THR A 110 -9.76 -2.81 2.41
C THR A 110 -8.47 -2.50 1.68
N GLN A 111 -7.75 -1.46 2.11
CA GLN A 111 -6.40 -1.16 1.66
C GLN A 111 -5.63 -0.42 2.75
N LEU A 112 -4.32 -0.66 2.79
CA LEU A 112 -3.35 -0.03 3.67
C LEU A 112 -2.30 0.72 2.86
N ALA A 113 -1.71 1.73 3.48
CA ALA A 113 -0.50 2.39 3.01
C ALA A 113 0.36 2.78 4.21
N VAL A 114 1.68 2.66 4.10
CA VAL A 114 2.57 2.88 5.25
C VAL A 114 3.71 3.80 4.84
N GLY A 115 3.77 4.96 5.49
CA GLY A 115 4.91 5.87 5.49
C GLY A 115 5.50 5.95 6.89
N ASN A 116 5.68 7.17 7.41
CA ASN A 116 5.99 7.44 8.82
C ASN A 116 4.83 7.11 9.77
N SER A 117 3.62 6.94 9.22
CA SER A 117 2.46 6.39 9.91
C SER A 117 1.77 5.37 9.02
N ALA A 118 1.04 4.43 9.64
CA ALA A 118 0.14 3.56 8.90
C ALA A 118 -1.17 4.29 8.59
N TRP A 119 -1.67 4.08 7.38
CA TRP A 119 -2.93 4.60 6.89
C TRP A 119 -3.81 3.45 6.39
N ALA A 120 -5.11 3.60 6.57
CA ALA A 120 -6.09 2.61 6.16
C ALA A 120 -7.29 3.27 5.48
N ILE A 121 -7.89 2.57 4.53
CA ILE A 121 -9.24 2.89 4.03
C ILE A 121 -10.16 1.70 4.27
N ASN A 122 -11.37 1.96 4.76
CA ASN A 122 -12.37 0.93 4.97
C ASN A 122 -13.29 0.78 3.73
N SER A 123 -14.20 -0.19 3.76
CA SER A 123 -15.15 -0.48 2.68
C SER A 123 -16.13 0.64 2.36
N SER A 124 -16.34 1.56 3.31
CA SER A 124 -17.17 2.76 3.13
C SER A 124 -16.38 3.95 2.58
N GLY A 125 -15.08 3.78 2.32
CA GLY A 125 -14.18 4.82 1.85
C GLY A 125 -13.70 5.79 2.93
N ASN A 126 -13.97 5.52 4.22
CA ASN A 126 -13.44 6.33 5.31
C ASN A 126 -11.93 6.11 5.43
N ILE A 127 -11.22 7.19 5.75
CA ILE A 127 -9.76 7.24 5.83
C ILE A 127 -9.34 7.28 7.29
N PHE A 128 -8.34 6.49 7.66
CA PHE A 128 -7.80 6.45 9.01
C PHE A 128 -6.29 6.54 9.00
N ARG A 129 -5.73 7.24 9.98
CA ARG A 129 -4.30 7.26 10.30
C ARG A 129 -4.10 6.60 11.66
N PHE A 130 -3.14 5.69 11.76
CA PHE A 130 -2.78 5.08 13.01
C PHE A 130 -1.86 6.02 13.81
N GLU A 131 -2.21 6.27 15.07
CA GLU A 131 -1.39 7.06 15.99
C GLU A 131 -0.76 6.16 17.05
N ASP A 132 0.54 5.93 16.92
CA ASP A 132 1.32 5.05 17.81
C ASP A 132 1.29 5.53 19.28
N SER A 133 1.21 6.84 19.52
CA SER A 133 1.22 7.42 20.88
C SER A 133 0.02 7.03 21.73
N VAL A 134 -1.11 6.72 21.09
CA VAL A 134 -2.37 6.32 21.73
C VAL A 134 -2.85 4.94 21.28
N ASN A 135 -2.05 4.25 20.45
CA ASN A 135 -2.33 2.93 19.91
C ASN A 135 -3.74 2.81 19.29
N ALA A 136 -4.15 3.83 18.52
CA ALA A 136 -5.51 3.93 17.98
C ALA A 136 -5.56 4.53 16.57
N TRP A 137 -6.58 4.13 15.82
CA TRP A 137 -6.92 4.74 14.53
C TRP A 137 -7.65 6.07 14.75
N GLN A 138 -7.13 7.13 14.15
CA GLN A 138 -7.80 8.42 14.06
C GLN A 138 -8.44 8.57 12.69
N GLN A 139 -9.72 8.89 12.66
CA GLN A 139 -10.41 9.15 11.40
C GLN A 139 -9.93 10.49 10.83
N VAL A 140 -9.61 10.48 9.55
CA VAL A 140 -9.26 11.68 8.78
C VAL A 140 -10.41 11.94 7.83
N GLU A 141 -10.95 13.17 7.86
CA GLU A 141 -12.07 13.55 7.00
C GLU A 141 -11.72 13.38 5.52
N GLY A 142 -12.71 12.95 4.74
CA GLY A 142 -12.58 12.67 3.32
C GLY A 142 -13.16 11.31 2.93
N CYS A 143 -13.03 10.99 1.64
CA CYS A 143 -13.45 9.71 1.08
C CYS A 143 -12.41 9.25 0.06
N ALA A 144 -11.95 7.99 0.19
CA ALA A 144 -10.96 7.43 -0.71
C ALA A 144 -11.29 5.99 -1.14
N ARG A 145 -10.96 5.67 -2.39
CA ARG A 145 -11.00 4.32 -2.98
C ARG A 145 -9.61 3.69 -3.14
N SER A 146 -8.57 4.51 -3.06
CA SER A 146 -7.18 4.04 -2.99
C SER A 146 -6.35 5.00 -2.17
N ILE A 147 -5.36 4.46 -1.46
CA ILE A 147 -4.40 5.24 -0.67
C ILE A 147 -2.98 4.77 -0.93
N GLY A 148 -2.04 5.69 -0.93
CA GLY A 148 -0.60 5.45 -1.00
C GLY A 148 0.14 6.42 -0.08
N ALA A 149 1.23 5.95 0.53
CA ALA A 149 2.01 6.72 1.48
C ALA A 149 3.49 6.36 1.42
N ALA A 150 4.37 7.35 1.57
CA ALA A 150 5.81 7.18 1.72
C ALA A 150 6.38 8.39 2.49
N GLY A 151 7.14 8.13 3.57
CA GLY A 151 7.52 9.18 4.51
C GLY A 151 6.28 9.91 5.05
N ASP A 152 6.27 11.25 4.95
CA ASP A 152 5.10 12.09 5.32
C ASP A 152 4.17 12.40 4.13
N HIS A 153 4.46 11.85 2.94
CA HIS A 153 3.66 12.08 1.74
C HIS A 153 2.54 11.06 1.66
N VAL A 154 1.30 11.53 1.57
CA VAL A 154 0.11 10.70 1.45
C VAL A 154 -0.73 11.19 0.30
N TRP A 155 -1.15 10.26 -0.55
CA TRP A 155 -1.98 10.51 -1.71
C TRP A 155 -3.18 9.58 -1.70
N VAL A 156 -4.32 10.08 -2.17
CA VAL A 156 -5.53 9.27 -2.31
C VAL A 156 -6.18 9.46 -3.67
N ILE A 157 -6.83 8.39 -4.11
CA ILE A 157 -7.86 8.42 -5.13
C ILE A 157 -9.19 8.58 -4.43
N GLY A 158 -9.91 9.66 -4.70
CA GLY A 158 -11.17 10.02 -4.07
C GLY A 158 -12.34 9.13 -4.50
N CYS A 159 -13.53 9.45 -3.98
CA CYS A 159 -14.75 8.68 -4.27
C CYS A 159 -15.57 9.23 -5.44
N ALA A 160 -15.43 10.52 -5.79
CA ALA A 160 -16.13 11.12 -6.91
C ALA A 160 -15.39 10.90 -8.23
N ALA A 161 -16.15 10.68 -9.30
CA ALA A 161 -15.60 10.46 -10.63
C ALA A 161 -15.01 11.75 -11.21
N ASN A 162 -13.95 11.63 -12.00
CA ASN A 162 -13.31 12.75 -12.71
C ASN A 162 -13.07 12.39 -14.18
N GLY A 163 -14.16 12.21 -14.93
CA GLY A 163 -14.10 11.80 -16.33
C GLY A 163 -13.75 10.32 -16.52
N ALA A 164 -13.40 9.94 -17.77
CA ALA A 164 -13.23 8.55 -18.15
C ALA A 164 -12.03 7.86 -17.46
N GLY A 165 -11.03 8.62 -16.99
CA GLY A 165 -9.81 8.08 -16.39
C GLY A 165 -9.97 7.52 -14.97
N GLY A 166 -11.12 7.75 -14.31
CA GLY A 166 -11.41 7.23 -12.98
C GLY A 166 -11.93 8.29 -12.02
N ASN A 167 -11.37 8.34 -10.82
CA ASN A 167 -11.77 9.22 -9.73
C ASN A 167 -10.77 10.37 -9.52
N GLU A 168 -11.19 11.38 -8.76
CA GLU A 168 -10.35 12.52 -8.37
C GLU A 168 -9.07 12.11 -7.63
N ILE A 169 -8.01 12.89 -7.77
CA ILE A 169 -6.72 12.66 -7.11
C ILE A 169 -6.49 13.75 -6.06
N PHE A 170 -6.07 13.37 -4.86
CA PHE A 170 -5.76 14.31 -3.79
C PHE A 170 -4.40 14.05 -3.17
N GLU A 171 -3.69 15.13 -2.83
CA GLU A 171 -2.47 15.12 -2.03
C GLU A 171 -2.77 15.62 -0.62
N ARG A 172 -2.27 14.91 0.39
CA ARG A 172 -2.33 15.37 1.78
C ARG A 172 -1.29 16.47 2.00
N ARG A 173 -1.73 17.67 2.37
CA ARG A 173 -0.87 18.80 2.75
C ARG A 173 -1.25 19.29 4.14
N ARG A 174 -0.36 19.12 5.11
CA ARG A 174 -0.59 19.44 6.54
C ARG A 174 -1.82 18.73 7.08
N ASP A 175 -2.95 19.43 7.21
CA ASP A 175 -4.25 18.92 7.69
C ASP A 175 -5.39 18.97 6.66
N GLN A 176 -5.06 19.22 5.38
CA GLN A 176 -6.03 19.24 4.30
C GLN A 176 -5.70 18.28 3.16
N TRP A 177 -6.74 17.88 2.42
CA TRP A 177 -6.64 17.23 1.12
C TRP A 177 -6.70 18.28 0.03
N VAL A 178 -5.67 18.35 -0.80
CA VAL A 178 -5.61 19.29 -1.93
C VAL A 178 -5.82 18.52 -3.22
N LYS A 179 -6.88 18.86 -3.96
CA LYS A 179 -7.18 18.24 -5.26
C LYS A 179 -6.04 18.52 -6.24
N ARG A 180 -5.71 17.52 -7.04
CA ARG A 180 -4.74 17.57 -8.13
C ARG A 180 -5.45 17.21 -9.43
N GLU A 181 -4.93 17.71 -10.54
CA GLU A 181 -5.47 17.39 -11.85
C GLU A 181 -5.25 15.92 -12.19
N GLY A 182 -6.09 15.41 -13.09
CA GLY A 182 -6.06 14.02 -13.54
C GLY A 182 -7.11 13.14 -12.86
N ALA A 183 -7.16 11.89 -13.32
CA ALA A 183 -8.11 10.90 -12.86
C ALA A 183 -7.45 9.52 -12.81
N ALA A 184 -7.71 8.78 -11.75
CA ALA A 184 -7.09 7.48 -11.55
C ALA A 184 -7.97 6.53 -10.72
N VAL A 185 -7.59 5.25 -10.68
CA VAL A 185 -8.27 4.20 -9.90
C VAL A 185 -7.38 3.61 -8.80
N LYS A 186 -6.05 3.75 -8.93
CA LYS A 186 -5.06 3.32 -7.94
C LYS A 186 -3.92 4.32 -7.83
N VAL A 187 -3.35 4.41 -6.63
CA VAL A 187 -2.17 5.24 -6.33
C VAL A 187 -1.17 4.47 -5.47
N SER A 188 0.11 4.69 -5.73
CA SER A 188 1.24 4.36 -4.86
C SER A 188 2.15 5.59 -4.79
N VAL A 189 3.05 5.65 -3.81
CA VAL A 189 3.94 6.80 -3.60
C VAL A 189 5.38 6.30 -3.54
N ASP A 190 6.28 6.94 -4.27
CA ASP A 190 7.70 6.61 -4.21
C ASP A 190 8.42 7.26 -3.01
N SER A 191 9.68 6.91 -2.80
CA SER A 191 10.48 7.41 -1.67
C SER A 191 10.75 8.92 -1.73
N LEU A 192 10.52 9.58 -2.87
CA LEU A 192 10.63 11.03 -3.03
C LEU A 192 9.29 11.74 -2.79
N GLY A 193 8.22 10.98 -2.51
CA GLY A 193 6.88 11.52 -2.28
C GLY A 193 6.08 11.77 -3.55
N ASN A 194 6.54 11.29 -4.70
CA ASN A 194 5.78 11.44 -5.94
C ASN A 194 4.74 10.33 -6.06
N PRO A 195 3.49 10.66 -6.42
CA PRO A 195 2.46 9.69 -6.69
C PRO A 195 2.71 9.03 -8.05
N TRP A 196 2.52 7.73 -8.08
CA TRP A 196 2.32 6.96 -9.29
C TRP A 196 0.89 6.45 -9.31
N VAL A 197 0.19 6.77 -10.38
CA VAL A 197 -1.24 6.49 -10.50
C VAL A 197 -1.52 5.66 -11.73
N VAL A 198 -2.54 4.82 -11.64
CA VAL A 198 -3.06 4.03 -12.76
C VAL A 198 -4.46 4.51 -13.06
N ALA A 199 -4.71 4.89 -14.31
CA ALA A 199 -6.05 5.24 -14.81
C ALA A 199 -6.88 3.98 -15.13
N SER A 200 -8.19 4.16 -15.25
CA SER A 200 -9.15 3.08 -15.56
C SER A 200 -8.80 2.28 -16.83
N ASN A 201 -8.13 2.90 -17.80
CA ASN A 201 -7.68 2.29 -19.05
C ASN A 201 -6.29 1.61 -18.94
N GLY A 202 -5.72 1.53 -17.75
CA GLY A 202 -4.39 0.94 -17.50
C GLY A 202 -3.21 1.88 -17.74
N ALA A 203 -3.43 3.12 -18.18
CA ALA A 203 -2.35 4.08 -18.36
C ALA A 203 -1.72 4.45 -17.00
N ILE A 204 -0.38 4.50 -16.96
CA ILE A 204 0.41 4.79 -15.77
C ILE A 204 0.97 6.21 -15.88
N PHE A 205 0.78 7.02 -14.85
CA PHE A 205 1.29 8.38 -14.77
C PHE A 205 2.05 8.58 -13.46
N THR A 206 3.06 9.45 -13.49
CA THR A 206 3.72 9.94 -12.27
C THR A 206 3.72 11.46 -12.27
N TRP A 207 3.59 12.06 -11.09
CA TRP A 207 3.68 13.51 -10.95
C TRP A 207 5.14 13.91 -10.71
N ILE A 208 5.73 14.57 -11.69
CA ILE A 208 7.07 15.16 -11.57
C ILE A 208 6.89 16.59 -11.10
N ARG A 209 7.32 16.91 -9.88
CA ARG A 209 7.45 18.32 -9.46
C ARG A 209 8.43 19.00 -10.41
N LYS A 210 7.98 19.99 -11.18
CA LYS A 210 8.94 20.91 -11.83
C LYS A 210 9.74 21.57 -10.70
N GLN A 211 11.06 21.39 -10.69
CA GLN A 211 11.90 22.21 -9.85
C GLN A 211 11.72 23.67 -10.29
N PRO A 212 11.69 24.63 -9.34
CA PRO A 212 11.67 26.05 -9.68
C PRO A 212 12.89 26.45 -10.53
#